data_AF-A0A1H9B1C5-F1
#
_entry.id   AF-A0A1H9B1C5-F1
#
_cell.length_a   1.000
_cell.length_b   1.000
_cell.length_c   1.000
_cell.angle_alpha   90.00
_cell.angle_beta   90.00
_cell.angle_gamma   90.00
#
_symmetry.space_group_name_H-M   'P 1'
#
loop_
_entity.id
_entity.type
_entity.pdbx_description
1 polymer ?
#
loop_
_entity_poly.entity_id
_entity_poly.type
_entity_poly.pdbx_seq_one_letter_code
_entity_poly.pdbx_strand_id
1 'polypeptide(L)'
;MTKLRKPIDGRAPFTREEIVTEVRRAALGMASLIAGFGHMQGQLEVAAHYLGVELEDYDFGGDDTEKLSLIPIEDHFLYHVVMDAYDHAYQVGVAIADGVRWDERAHEVSGILTGFPQTDYNGEPTPLDQLNPQKLRQVLDTFMARYGLDTGWDLTVSDLALLANMGESAVRTSLSGEGIKTIAGSKKGEKNQVNNDEALAWLLGRRNFVPTKRFGEQANDAAEIVSSLFNADSVPFEVALNKALGMLSRGQAELLQQARVTDQFVELLLSPDQSLEVDVEALERLAVALKAPVPVFVGKAVMAILGRRDRLAAG
;
A
#
# COMPACT_ATOMS: atom_id res chain seq x y z
N MET A 1 13.56 -20.84 -11.83
CA MET A 1 13.39 -19.69 -12.75
C MET A 1 12.66 -18.58 -11.99
N THR A 2 13.43 -17.65 -11.42
CA THR A 2 12.91 -16.54 -10.63
C THR A 2 12.32 -15.50 -11.58
N LYS A 3 11.00 -15.34 -11.60
CA LYS A 3 10.34 -14.31 -12.42
C LYS A 3 10.78 -12.94 -11.89
N LEU A 4 11.54 -12.20 -12.69
CA LEU A 4 11.89 -10.80 -12.46
C LEU A 4 10.61 -10.02 -12.15
N ARG A 5 10.52 -9.47 -10.92
CA ARG A 5 9.44 -8.56 -10.52
C ARG A 5 9.41 -7.40 -11.51
N LYS A 6 8.24 -7.09 -12.08
CA LYS A 6 8.05 -5.89 -12.90
C LYS A 6 8.53 -4.65 -12.11
N PRO A 7 9.18 -3.68 -12.76
CA PRO A 7 9.45 -2.37 -12.18
C PRO A 7 8.17 -1.77 -11.61
N ILE A 8 8.31 -0.95 -10.56
CA ILE A 8 7.19 -0.27 -9.90
C ILE A 8 6.45 0.64 -10.91
N ASP A 9 7.18 1.22 -11.86
CA ASP A 9 6.71 2.22 -12.84
C ASP A 9 5.81 1.68 -13.97
N GLY A 10 5.28 0.47 -13.86
CA GLY A 10 4.38 -0.11 -14.88
C GLY A 10 3.19 -0.88 -14.31
N ARG A 11 2.84 -0.61 -13.04
CA ARG A 11 1.74 -1.30 -12.34
C ARG A 11 0.43 -0.54 -12.40
N ALA A 12 0.49 0.79 -12.31
CA ALA A 12 -0.68 1.65 -12.44
C ALA A 12 -0.97 1.94 -13.93
N PRO A 13 -2.25 2.01 -14.33
CA PRO A 13 -2.64 2.39 -15.70
C PRO A 13 -2.43 3.88 -16.00
N PHE A 14 -2.24 4.72 -14.97
CA PHE A 14 -2.09 6.17 -15.06
C PHE A 14 -0.88 6.61 -14.24
N THR A 15 -0.20 7.68 -14.65
CA THR A 15 0.87 8.29 -13.85
C THR A 15 0.29 9.08 -12.67
N ARG A 16 1.13 9.35 -11.66
CA ARG A 16 0.71 10.14 -10.51
C ARG A 16 0.31 11.55 -10.93
N GLU A 17 1.07 12.16 -11.85
CA GLU A 17 0.83 13.51 -12.37
C GLU A 17 -0.52 13.62 -13.09
N GLU A 18 -0.88 12.59 -13.87
CA GLU A 18 -2.21 12.53 -14.50
C GLU A 18 -3.32 12.54 -13.45
N ILE A 19 -3.15 11.79 -12.35
CA ILE A 19 -4.14 11.77 -11.27
C ILE A 19 -4.15 13.10 -10.53
N VAL A 20 -3.01 13.72 -10.24
CA VAL A 20 -2.96 15.03 -9.57
C VAL A 20 -3.70 16.11 -10.38
N THR A 21 -3.56 16.09 -11.72
CA THR A 21 -4.34 16.98 -12.60
C THR A 21 -5.84 16.74 -12.49
N GLU A 22 -6.28 15.48 -12.41
CA GLU A 22 -7.69 15.15 -12.21
C GLU A 22 -8.19 15.52 -10.80
N VAL A 23 -7.34 15.44 -9.77
CA VAL A 23 -7.68 15.92 -8.41
C VAL A 23 -7.92 17.43 -8.43
N ARG A 24 -7.05 18.20 -9.10
CA ARG A 24 -7.25 19.65 -9.29
C ARG A 24 -8.57 19.95 -10.00
N ARG A 25 -8.90 19.20 -11.04
CA ARG A 25 -10.19 19.33 -11.74
C ARG A 25 -11.38 19.00 -10.84
N ALA A 26 -11.31 17.95 -10.04
CA ALA A 26 -12.37 17.61 -9.10
C ALA A 26 -12.55 18.70 -8.02
N ALA A 27 -11.46 19.27 -7.50
CA ALA A 27 -11.51 20.41 -6.60
C ALA A 27 -12.13 21.64 -7.28
N LEU A 28 -11.70 21.97 -8.51
CA LEU A 28 -12.28 23.05 -9.29
C LEU A 28 -13.79 22.85 -9.52
N GLY A 29 -14.26 21.63 -9.80
CA GLY A 29 -15.68 21.34 -9.93
C GLY A 29 -16.51 21.67 -8.67
N MET A 30 -15.97 21.39 -7.48
CA MET A 30 -16.60 21.82 -6.22
C MET A 30 -16.60 23.34 -6.06
N ALA A 31 -15.47 23.98 -6.33
CA ALA A 31 -15.36 25.44 -6.27
C ALA A 31 -16.30 26.13 -7.26
N SER A 32 -16.47 25.54 -8.45
CA SER A 32 -17.42 25.93 -9.49
C SER A 32 -18.85 25.96 -8.95
N LEU A 33 -19.30 24.90 -8.28
CA LEU A 33 -20.63 24.88 -7.67
C LEU A 33 -20.79 25.91 -6.55
N ILE A 34 -19.76 26.09 -5.71
CA ILE A 34 -19.78 27.12 -4.66
C ILE A 34 -19.90 28.50 -5.31
N ALA A 35 -19.11 28.78 -6.35
CA ALA A 35 -19.12 30.05 -7.06
C ALA A 35 -20.43 30.31 -7.81
N GLY A 36 -21.06 29.28 -8.37
CA GLY A 36 -22.28 29.42 -9.18
C GLY A 36 -23.59 29.37 -8.37
N PHE A 37 -23.66 28.54 -7.33
CA PHE A 37 -24.87 28.28 -6.55
C PHE A 37 -24.74 28.63 -5.06
N GLY A 38 -23.59 29.16 -4.63
CA GLY A 38 -23.37 29.63 -3.27
C GLY A 38 -24.22 30.84 -2.90
N HIS A 39 -24.05 31.31 -1.67
CA HIS A 39 -24.76 32.49 -1.19
C HIS A 39 -24.36 33.73 -2.01
N MET A 40 -25.35 34.49 -2.50
CA MET A 40 -25.16 35.66 -3.38
C MET A 40 -24.12 36.67 -2.87
N GLN A 41 -23.93 36.75 -1.55
CA GLN A 41 -22.86 37.52 -0.94
C GLN A 41 -21.73 36.58 -0.54
N GLY A 42 -20.56 36.73 -1.17
CA GLY A 42 -19.32 36.05 -0.78
C GLY A 42 -19.03 34.71 -1.49
N GLN A 43 -19.87 34.24 -2.41
CA GLN A 43 -19.67 32.95 -3.10
C GLN A 43 -18.27 32.79 -3.73
N LEU A 44 -17.71 33.85 -4.33
CA LEU A 44 -16.37 33.82 -4.94
C LEU A 44 -15.26 33.74 -3.88
N GLU A 45 -15.39 34.47 -2.77
CA GLU A 45 -14.43 34.41 -1.65
C GLU A 45 -14.43 33.03 -1.01
N VAL A 46 -15.60 32.41 -0.83
CA VAL A 46 -15.72 31.05 -0.30
C VAL A 46 -15.12 30.02 -1.27
N ALA A 47 -15.35 30.18 -2.58
CA ALA A 47 -14.75 29.32 -3.59
C ALA A 47 -13.22 29.45 -3.63
N ALA A 48 -12.69 30.68 -3.54
CA ALA A 48 -11.26 30.95 -3.44
C ALA A 48 -10.66 30.34 -2.17
N HIS A 49 -11.32 30.53 -1.03
CA HIS A 49 -10.87 29.97 0.24
C HIS A 49 -10.85 28.44 0.21
N TYR A 50 -11.88 27.82 -0.38
CA TYR A 50 -11.91 26.38 -0.58
C TYR A 50 -10.75 25.90 -1.47
N LEU A 51 -10.48 26.57 -2.61
CA LEU A 51 -9.36 26.18 -3.48
C LEU A 51 -7.98 26.50 -2.92
N GLY A 52 -7.88 27.46 -2.00
CA GLY A 52 -6.61 28.02 -1.54
C GLY A 52 -5.99 29.02 -2.52
N VAL A 53 -6.71 29.40 -3.59
CA VAL A 53 -6.28 30.36 -4.60
C VAL A 53 -7.48 31.10 -5.19
N GLU A 54 -7.31 32.39 -5.47
CA GLU A 54 -8.29 33.21 -6.19
C GLU A 54 -8.05 33.05 -7.71
N LEU A 55 -9.11 32.76 -8.46
CA LEU A 55 -9.08 32.59 -9.91
C LEU A 55 -9.97 33.65 -10.57
N GLU A 56 -9.70 33.94 -11.84
CA GLU A 56 -10.53 34.87 -12.63
C GLU A 56 -11.95 34.30 -12.85
N ASP A 57 -12.05 32.99 -13.05
CA ASP A 57 -13.28 32.21 -13.13
C ASP A 57 -13.12 30.82 -12.47
N TYR A 58 -14.25 30.15 -12.27
CA TYR A 58 -14.32 28.82 -11.67
C TYR A 58 -15.04 27.81 -12.59
N ASP A 59 -15.12 28.05 -13.90
CA ASP A 59 -15.74 27.12 -14.85
C ASP A 59 -14.73 26.10 -15.43
N PHE A 60 -15.21 25.08 -16.14
CA PHE A 60 -14.38 24.29 -17.04
C PHE A 60 -14.40 24.93 -18.44
N GLY A 61 -13.37 25.68 -18.79
CA GLY A 61 -13.34 26.51 -19.99
C GLY A 61 -12.01 26.42 -20.75
N GLY A 62 -11.98 25.67 -21.85
CA GLY A 62 -10.81 25.64 -22.74
C GLY A 62 -9.64 24.79 -22.23
N ASP A 63 -8.40 25.23 -22.50
CA ASP A 63 -7.18 24.60 -21.95
C ASP A 63 -6.92 25.13 -20.53
N ASP A 64 -7.56 24.49 -19.54
CA ASP A 64 -7.43 24.85 -18.13
C ASP A 64 -6.04 24.51 -17.53
N THR A 65 -5.05 24.05 -18.31
CA THR A 65 -3.77 23.56 -17.75
C THR A 65 -3.06 24.62 -16.90
N GLU A 66 -3.02 25.87 -17.36
CA GLU A 66 -2.41 26.97 -16.60
C GLU A 66 -3.20 27.24 -15.31
N LYS A 67 -4.54 27.35 -15.41
CA LYS A 67 -5.44 27.57 -14.28
C LYS A 67 -5.31 26.49 -13.21
N LEU A 68 -5.31 25.22 -13.62
CA LEU A 68 -5.17 24.08 -12.71
C LEU A 68 -3.81 24.10 -11.99
N SER A 69 -2.75 24.52 -12.68
CA SER A 69 -1.39 24.58 -12.10
C SER A 69 -1.27 25.58 -10.94
N LEU A 70 -2.16 26.57 -10.86
CA LEU A 70 -2.21 27.54 -9.76
C LEU A 70 -2.80 26.97 -8.47
N ILE A 71 -3.56 25.87 -8.55
CA ILE A 71 -4.22 25.28 -7.39
C ILE A 71 -3.18 24.52 -6.54
N PRO A 72 -2.96 24.94 -5.27
CA PRO A 72 -2.04 24.26 -4.33
C PRO A 72 -2.68 22.98 -3.81
N ILE A 73 -2.86 22.00 -4.70
CA ILE A 73 -3.68 20.83 -4.44
C ILE A 73 -3.12 19.94 -3.34
N GLU A 74 -1.81 20.00 -3.11
CA GLU A 74 -1.12 19.27 -2.05
C GLU A 74 -1.57 19.70 -0.64
N ASP A 75 -2.17 20.89 -0.49
CA ASP A 75 -2.74 21.37 0.77
C ASP A 75 -4.18 20.88 0.99
N HIS A 76 -4.81 20.27 -0.02
CA HIS A 76 -6.18 19.76 0.06
C HIS A 76 -6.23 18.38 0.69
N PHE A 77 -7.20 18.17 1.59
CA PHE A 77 -7.48 16.84 2.12
C PHE A 77 -7.82 15.82 1.03
N LEU A 78 -8.51 16.27 -0.03
CA LEU A 78 -8.83 15.46 -1.21
C LEU A 78 -7.57 14.84 -1.83
N TYR A 79 -6.48 15.60 -1.94
CA TYR A 79 -5.23 15.10 -2.51
C TYR A 79 -4.68 13.93 -1.71
N HIS A 80 -4.60 14.06 -0.39
CA HIS A 80 -4.07 13.00 0.46
C HIS A 80 -4.91 11.73 0.39
N VAL A 81 -6.25 11.85 0.41
CA VAL A 81 -7.16 10.70 0.28
C VAL A 81 -6.92 9.98 -1.06
N VAL A 82 -6.83 10.75 -2.15
CA VAL A 82 -6.67 10.18 -3.49
C VAL A 82 -5.28 9.56 -3.68
N MET A 83 -4.22 10.20 -3.17
CA MET A 83 -2.86 9.66 -3.28
C MET A 83 -2.71 8.35 -2.50
N ASP A 84 -3.27 8.27 -1.29
CA ASP A 84 -3.32 7.02 -0.52
C ASP A 84 -4.13 5.95 -1.25
N ALA A 85 -5.27 6.33 -1.83
CA ALA A 85 -6.11 5.44 -2.62
C ALA A 85 -5.37 4.90 -3.86
N TYR A 86 -4.62 5.76 -4.54
CA TYR A 86 -3.79 5.40 -5.69
C TYR A 86 -2.70 4.39 -5.33
N ASP A 87 -1.95 4.67 -4.26
CA ASP A 87 -0.87 3.79 -3.81
C ASP A 87 -1.39 2.42 -3.38
N HIS A 88 -2.52 2.38 -2.68
CA HIS A 88 -3.16 1.14 -2.27
C HIS A 88 -3.82 0.39 -3.43
N ALA A 89 -4.52 1.07 -4.33
CA ALA A 89 -5.18 0.44 -5.49
C ALA A 89 -4.17 -0.33 -6.37
N TYR A 90 -3.03 0.30 -6.66
CA TYR A 90 -2.03 -0.24 -7.59
C TYR A 90 -0.79 -0.83 -6.91
N GLN A 91 -0.74 -0.82 -5.57
CA GLN A 91 0.37 -1.33 -4.78
C GLN A 91 1.70 -0.68 -5.15
N VAL A 92 1.62 0.63 -5.44
CA VAL A 92 2.73 1.53 -5.79
C VAL A 92 3.05 2.45 -4.60
N GLY A 93 4.10 3.26 -4.72
CA GLY A 93 4.55 4.13 -3.63
C GLY A 93 5.38 3.44 -2.54
N VAL A 94 5.77 4.24 -1.55
CA VAL A 94 6.45 3.77 -0.34
C VAL A 94 5.40 3.13 0.56
N ALA A 95 5.75 2.02 1.23
CA ALA A 95 4.90 1.44 2.25
C ALA A 95 4.49 2.56 3.22
N ILE A 96 3.20 2.92 3.23
CA ILE A 96 2.74 3.95 4.15
C ILE A 96 2.98 3.38 5.55
N ALA A 97 3.77 4.11 6.35
CA ALA A 97 4.13 3.71 7.69
C ALA A 97 2.86 3.40 8.51
N ASP A 98 2.97 2.42 9.41
CA ASP A 98 1.96 2.05 10.41
C ASP A 98 1.20 3.29 10.92
N GLY A 99 -0.03 3.51 10.43
CA GLY A 99 -0.79 4.71 10.76
C GLY A 99 -2.03 4.96 9.90
N VAL A 100 -2.01 4.63 8.60
CA VAL A 100 -3.23 4.76 7.78
C VAL A 100 -4.23 3.68 8.14
N ARG A 101 -5.37 4.10 8.67
CA ARG A 101 -6.52 3.24 8.95
C ARG A 101 -7.31 3.08 7.65
N TRP A 102 -7.09 1.98 6.93
CA TRP A 102 -7.73 1.73 5.64
C TRP A 102 -9.26 1.77 5.70
N ASP A 103 -9.86 1.40 6.84
CA ASP A 103 -11.31 1.54 7.06
C ASP A 103 -11.76 3.01 7.01
N GLU A 104 -11.01 3.93 7.65
CA GLU A 104 -11.31 5.37 7.61
C GLU A 104 -11.11 5.91 6.20
N ARG A 105 -10.02 5.50 5.53
CA ARG A 105 -9.76 5.89 4.14
C ARG A 105 -10.86 5.38 3.20
N ALA A 106 -11.42 4.19 3.44
CA ALA A 106 -12.56 3.67 2.69
C ALA A 106 -13.83 4.50 2.88
N HIS A 107 -14.09 4.98 4.10
CA HIS A 107 -15.19 5.91 4.34
C HIS A 107 -15.01 7.24 3.60
N GLU A 108 -13.80 7.79 3.58
CA GLU A 108 -13.49 9.04 2.88
C GLU A 108 -13.58 8.89 1.36
N VAL A 109 -13.03 7.80 0.80
CA VAL A 109 -13.16 7.47 -0.62
C VAL A 109 -14.63 7.29 -1.01
N SER A 110 -15.42 6.60 -0.18
CA SER A 110 -16.86 6.48 -0.38
C SER A 110 -17.56 7.85 -0.34
N GLY A 111 -17.17 8.73 0.59
CA GLY A 111 -17.65 10.10 0.68
C GLY A 111 -17.33 10.93 -0.56
N ILE A 112 -16.13 10.77 -1.14
CA ILE A 112 -15.76 11.44 -2.40
C ILE A 112 -16.61 10.90 -3.55
N LEU A 113 -16.68 9.58 -3.72
CA LEU A 113 -17.42 8.93 -4.82
C LEU A 113 -18.92 9.27 -4.85
N THR A 114 -19.50 9.62 -3.69
CA THR A 114 -20.94 9.86 -3.55
C THR A 114 -21.30 11.32 -3.28
N GLY A 115 -20.39 12.09 -2.67
CA GLY A 115 -20.65 13.44 -2.19
C GLY A 115 -20.00 14.54 -3.01
N PHE A 116 -18.95 14.25 -3.79
CA PHE A 116 -18.40 15.26 -4.69
C PHE A 116 -19.28 15.48 -5.92
N PRO A 117 -19.25 16.68 -6.52
CA PRO A 117 -20.00 16.98 -7.72
C PRO A 117 -19.59 16.09 -8.88
N GLN A 118 -20.56 15.66 -9.67
CA GLN A 118 -20.31 14.96 -10.92
C GLN A 118 -20.18 15.92 -12.10
N THR A 119 -20.68 17.15 -11.96
CA THR A 119 -20.55 18.24 -12.94
C THR A 119 -20.15 19.54 -12.26
N ASP A 120 -19.62 20.48 -13.04
CA ASP A 120 -19.45 21.87 -12.63
C ASP A 120 -20.80 22.64 -12.64
N TYR A 121 -20.79 23.97 -12.44
CA TYR A 121 -22.04 24.75 -12.45
C TYR A 121 -22.68 24.88 -13.86
N ASN A 122 -21.90 24.71 -14.93
CA ASN A 122 -22.36 24.74 -16.32
C ASN A 122 -22.88 23.37 -16.81
N GLY A 123 -22.67 22.31 -16.03
CA GLY A 123 -23.05 20.95 -16.39
C GLY A 123 -21.95 20.16 -17.09
N GLU A 124 -20.72 20.68 -17.14
CA GLU A 124 -19.57 19.98 -17.71
C GLU A 124 -19.12 18.86 -16.75
N PRO A 125 -18.87 17.63 -17.25
CA PRO A 125 -18.51 16.50 -16.40
C PRO A 125 -17.19 16.68 -15.66
N THR A 126 -17.20 16.38 -14.37
CA THR A 126 -15.99 16.29 -13.54
C THR A 126 -15.30 14.92 -13.72
N PRO A 127 -14.06 14.79 -13.23
CA PRO A 127 -13.37 13.50 -13.06
C PRO A 127 -14.12 12.41 -12.28
N LEU A 128 -15.19 12.75 -11.58
CA LEU A 128 -15.98 11.86 -10.73
C LEU A 128 -17.35 11.50 -11.34
N ASP A 129 -17.62 11.91 -12.59
CA ASP A 129 -18.83 11.51 -13.31
C ASP A 129 -18.96 9.97 -13.40
N GLN A 130 -20.20 9.49 -13.25
CA GLN A 130 -20.53 8.07 -13.33
C GLN A 130 -20.74 7.58 -14.75
N LEU A 131 -21.17 8.46 -15.65
CA LEU A 131 -21.50 8.09 -17.03
C LEU A 131 -20.27 8.08 -17.92
N ASN A 132 -19.30 8.94 -17.63
CA ASN A 132 -18.01 9.01 -18.29
C ASN A 132 -16.87 8.94 -17.26
N PRO A 133 -16.64 7.77 -16.63
CA PRO A 133 -15.66 7.63 -15.57
C PRO A 133 -14.25 7.93 -16.08
N GLN A 134 -13.66 8.99 -15.53
CA GLN A 134 -12.29 9.40 -15.82
C GLN A 134 -11.30 8.66 -14.92
N LYS A 135 -10.01 8.99 -15.09
CA LYS A 135 -8.90 8.31 -14.42
C LYS A 135 -9.07 8.34 -12.90
N LEU A 136 -9.41 9.49 -12.32
CA LEU A 136 -9.60 9.65 -10.88
C LEU A 136 -10.68 8.70 -10.32
N ARG A 137 -11.87 8.69 -10.94
CA ARG A 137 -12.95 7.78 -10.56
C ARG A 137 -12.48 6.32 -10.58
N GLN A 138 -11.76 5.93 -11.64
CA GLN A 138 -11.23 4.57 -11.76
C GLN A 138 -10.23 4.22 -10.64
N VAL A 139 -9.38 5.17 -10.21
CA VAL A 139 -8.47 4.96 -9.06
C VAL A 139 -9.28 4.66 -7.80
N LEU A 140 -10.28 5.48 -7.52
CA LEU A 140 -11.12 5.36 -6.31
C LEU A 140 -11.96 4.08 -6.33
N ASP A 141 -12.55 3.72 -7.47
CA ASP A 141 -13.28 2.46 -7.63
C ASP A 141 -12.32 1.26 -7.49
N THR A 142 -11.10 1.34 -8.03
CA THR A 142 -10.08 0.28 -7.87
C THR A 142 -9.64 0.14 -6.42
N PHE A 143 -9.50 1.25 -5.70
CA PHE A 143 -9.24 1.26 -4.27
C PHE A 143 -10.34 0.53 -3.50
N MET A 144 -11.61 0.85 -3.76
CA MET A 144 -12.74 0.19 -3.08
C MET A 144 -12.81 -1.31 -3.38
N ALA A 145 -12.54 -1.70 -4.63
CA ALA A 145 -12.44 -3.10 -5.01
C ALA A 145 -11.28 -3.83 -4.30
N ARG A 146 -10.13 -3.16 -4.14
CA ARG A 146 -8.97 -3.70 -3.40
C ARG A 146 -9.28 -3.85 -1.92
N TYR A 147 -9.81 -2.81 -1.30
CA TYR A 147 -10.23 -2.83 0.10
C TYR A 147 -11.23 -3.95 0.35
N GLY A 148 -12.25 -4.09 -0.50
CA GLY A 148 -13.21 -5.21 -0.43
C GLY A 148 -12.55 -6.58 -0.54
N LEU A 149 -11.55 -6.75 -1.42
CA LEU A 149 -10.77 -7.98 -1.49
C LEU A 149 -10.07 -8.27 -0.15
N ASP A 150 -9.40 -7.26 0.42
CA ASP A 150 -8.59 -7.39 1.63
C ASP A 150 -9.44 -7.62 2.89
N THR A 151 -10.67 -7.11 2.93
CA THR A 151 -11.62 -7.28 4.03
C THR A 151 -12.53 -8.51 3.89
N GLY A 152 -12.31 -9.35 2.87
CA GLY A 152 -13.07 -10.59 2.68
C GLY A 152 -14.45 -10.40 2.04
N TRP A 153 -14.71 -9.28 1.37
CA TRP A 153 -15.98 -9.03 0.67
C TRP A 153 -16.02 -9.76 -0.67
N ASP A 154 -17.22 -10.16 -1.08
CA ASP A 154 -17.46 -10.71 -2.40
C ASP A 154 -17.34 -9.60 -3.46
N LEU A 155 -16.74 -9.93 -4.60
CA LEU A 155 -16.38 -8.96 -5.63
C LEU A 155 -17.28 -9.07 -6.85
N THR A 156 -17.68 -7.93 -7.42
CA THR A 156 -18.40 -7.91 -8.70
C THR A 156 -17.46 -8.17 -9.88
N VAL A 157 -18.03 -8.49 -11.04
CA VAL A 157 -17.26 -8.57 -12.30
C VAL A 157 -16.54 -7.25 -12.62
N SER A 158 -17.16 -6.10 -12.29
CA SER A 158 -16.56 -4.78 -12.47
C SER A 158 -15.34 -4.61 -11.56
N ASP A 159 -15.41 -5.06 -10.30
CA ASP A 159 -14.28 -5.02 -9.37
C ASP A 159 -13.12 -5.89 -9.88
N LEU A 160 -13.42 -7.12 -10.27
CA LEU A 160 -12.42 -8.03 -10.85
C LEU A 160 -11.77 -7.45 -12.12
N ALA A 161 -12.53 -6.75 -12.95
CA ALA A 161 -12.04 -6.06 -14.15
C ALA A 161 -11.02 -4.97 -13.79
N LEU A 162 -11.33 -4.15 -12.78
CA LEU A 162 -10.43 -3.12 -12.26
C LEU A 162 -9.14 -3.74 -11.70
N LEU A 163 -9.26 -4.73 -10.81
CA LEU A 163 -8.12 -5.34 -10.12
C LEU A 163 -7.22 -6.17 -11.05
N ALA A 164 -7.77 -6.76 -12.10
CA ALA A 164 -7.00 -7.49 -13.12
C ALA A 164 -6.50 -6.58 -14.26
N ASN A 165 -6.93 -5.32 -14.30
CA ASN A 165 -6.74 -4.40 -15.43
C ASN A 165 -7.17 -5.04 -16.76
N MET A 166 -8.42 -5.50 -16.81
CA MET A 166 -9.05 -6.20 -17.94
C MET A 166 -10.46 -5.66 -18.18
N GLY A 167 -11.00 -5.81 -19.39
CA GLY A 167 -12.41 -5.49 -19.65
C GLY A 167 -13.37 -6.52 -19.05
N GLU A 168 -14.56 -6.09 -18.60
CA GLU A 168 -15.57 -6.98 -18.00
C GLU A 168 -15.92 -8.19 -18.86
N SER A 169 -16.02 -8.02 -20.18
CA SER A 169 -16.32 -9.12 -21.11
C SER A 169 -15.26 -10.23 -21.07
N ALA A 170 -13.98 -9.85 -20.93
CA ALA A 170 -12.87 -10.79 -20.81
C ALA A 170 -12.90 -11.51 -19.46
N VAL A 171 -13.25 -10.80 -18.38
CA VAL A 171 -13.45 -11.38 -17.05
C VAL A 171 -14.58 -12.42 -17.08
N ARG A 172 -15.76 -12.08 -17.61
CA ARG A 172 -16.90 -13.02 -17.69
C ARG A 172 -16.57 -14.29 -18.47
N THR A 173 -15.81 -14.14 -19.56
CA THR A 173 -15.36 -15.26 -20.38
C THR A 173 -14.39 -16.16 -19.62
N SER A 174 -13.41 -15.55 -18.91
CA SER A 174 -12.44 -16.27 -18.10
C SER A 174 -13.09 -16.99 -16.91
N LEU A 175 -13.98 -16.33 -16.17
CA LEU A 175 -14.71 -16.93 -15.05
C LEU A 175 -15.53 -18.15 -15.52
N SER A 176 -16.28 -17.99 -16.62
CA SER A 176 -17.05 -19.08 -17.21
C SER A 176 -16.16 -20.26 -17.66
N GLY A 177 -15.03 -19.96 -18.31
CA GLY A 177 -14.10 -20.97 -18.79
C GLY A 177 -13.37 -21.74 -17.67
N GLU A 178 -13.21 -21.11 -16.51
CA GLU A 178 -12.59 -21.70 -15.32
C GLU A 178 -13.61 -22.30 -14.34
N GLY A 179 -14.91 -22.27 -14.69
CA GLY A 179 -15.99 -22.86 -13.90
C GLY A 179 -16.31 -22.12 -12.60
N ILE A 180 -15.87 -20.87 -12.46
CA ILE A 180 -16.12 -20.04 -11.27
C ILE A 180 -17.56 -19.55 -11.31
N LYS A 181 -18.30 -19.81 -10.23
CA LYS A 181 -19.72 -19.47 -10.14
C LYS A 181 -19.89 -18.03 -9.66
N THR A 182 -20.92 -17.37 -10.17
CA THR A 182 -21.33 -16.08 -9.64
C THR A 182 -22.51 -16.26 -8.70
N ILE A 183 -22.48 -15.52 -7.58
CA ILE A 183 -23.54 -15.40 -6.60
C ILE A 183 -24.48 -14.30 -7.11
N ALA A 184 -25.78 -14.61 -7.19
CA ALA A 184 -26.77 -13.61 -7.56
C ALA A 184 -26.89 -12.56 -6.44
N GLY A 185 -27.02 -11.30 -6.82
CA GLY A 185 -27.27 -10.22 -5.87
C GLY A 185 -28.49 -10.51 -5.00
N SER A 186 -28.39 -10.20 -3.71
CA SER A 186 -29.45 -10.44 -2.72
C SER A 186 -30.69 -9.58 -2.97
N LYS A 187 -30.52 -8.42 -3.61
CA LYS A 187 -31.59 -7.48 -3.96
C LYS A 187 -31.71 -7.31 -5.47
N LYS A 188 -32.93 -6.96 -5.90
CA LYS A 188 -33.22 -6.64 -7.30
C LYS A 188 -32.38 -5.44 -7.74
N GLY A 189 -31.51 -5.66 -8.73
CA GLY A 189 -30.61 -4.65 -9.28
C GLY A 189 -29.16 -4.73 -8.77
N GLU A 190 -28.87 -5.57 -7.77
CA GLU A 190 -27.50 -5.86 -7.38
C GLU A 190 -26.78 -6.68 -8.47
N LYS A 191 -25.53 -6.30 -8.76
CA LYS A 191 -24.68 -7.02 -9.71
C LYS A 191 -24.32 -8.39 -9.13
N ASN A 192 -24.19 -9.40 -9.99
CA ASN A 192 -23.67 -10.69 -9.57
C ASN A 192 -22.24 -10.56 -9.06
N GLN A 193 -21.91 -11.32 -8.02
CA GLN A 193 -20.63 -11.29 -7.33
C GLN A 193 -19.92 -12.64 -7.43
N VAL A 194 -18.63 -12.67 -7.12
CA VAL A 194 -17.80 -13.87 -6.98
C VAL A 194 -17.33 -13.91 -5.53
N ASN A 195 -17.35 -15.11 -4.94
CA ASN A 195 -16.91 -15.27 -3.58
C ASN A 195 -15.46 -14.79 -3.40
N ASN A 196 -15.16 -14.13 -2.27
CA ASN A 196 -13.83 -13.56 -2.02
C ASN A 196 -12.67 -14.54 -2.25
N ASP A 197 -12.75 -15.77 -1.74
CA ASP A 197 -11.68 -16.77 -1.85
C ASP A 197 -11.46 -17.19 -3.32
N GLU A 198 -12.55 -17.41 -4.06
CA GLU A 198 -12.51 -17.74 -5.48
C GLU A 198 -11.97 -16.57 -6.32
N ALA A 199 -12.38 -15.35 -5.99
CA ALA A 199 -11.90 -14.13 -6.61
C ALA A 199 -10.39 -13.94 -6.40
N LEU A 200 -9.90 -14.12 -5.17
CA LEU A 200 -8.48 -14.02 -4.86
C LEU A 200 -7.68 -15.09 -5.60
N ALA A 201 -8.13 -16.34 -5.58
CA ALA A 201 -7.48 -17.44 -6.31
C ALA A 201 -7.40 -17.15 -7.82
N TRP A 202 -8.50 -16.64 -8.39
CA TRP A 202 -8.57 -16.25 -9.80
C TRP A 202 -7.64 -15.07 -10.14
N LEU A 203 -7.57 -14.06 -9.27
CA LEU A 203 -6.72 -12.88 -9.41
C LEU A 203 -5.23 -13.23 -9.33
N LEU A 204 -4.83 -14.14 -8.42
CA LEU A 204 -3.45 -14.60 -8.28
C LEU A 204 -2.89 -15.25 -9.56
N GLY A 205 -3.77 -15.78 -10.42
CA GLY A 205 -3.40 -16.30 -11.74
C GLY A 205 -3.15 -15.23 -12.81
N ARG A 206 -3.48 -13.95 -12.55
CA ARG A 206 -3.41 -12.87 -13.55
C ARG A 206 -2.09 -12.13 -13.51
N ARG A 207 -1.53 -11.88 -14.69
CA ARG A 207 -0.23 -11.20 -14.85
C ARG A 207 -0.18 -9.78 -14.29
N ASN A 208 -1.31 -9.07 -14.30
CA ASN A 208 -1.39 -7.66 -13.92
C ASN A 208 -1.89 -7.46 -12.49
N PHE A 209 -2.37 -8.52 -11.84
CA PHE A 209 -2.73 -8.45 -10.44
C PHE A 209 -1.48 -8.48 -9.57
N VAL A 210 -1.44 -7.62 -8.56
CA VAL A 210 -0.41 -7.60 -7.53
C VAL A 210 -1.11 -7.83 -6.20
N PRO A 211 -0.77 -8.90 -5.46
CA PRO A 211 -1.31 -9.12 -4.13
C PRO A 211 -1.03 -7.92 -3.24
N THR A 212 -1.99 -7.60 -2.38
CA THR A 212 -1.83 -6.56 -1.37
C THR A 212 -0.58 -6.85 -0.57
N LYS A 213 0.31 -5.87 -0.51
CA LYS A 213 1.42 -5.88 0.43
C LYS A 213 0.78 -5.73 1.82
N ARG A 214 0.56 -6.85 2.51
CA ARG A 214 0.07 -6.84 3.89
C ARG A 214 1.19 -6.27 4.77
N PHE A 215 1.17 -4.96 4.95
CA PHE A 215 1.91 -4.31 6.01
C PHE A 215 0.98 -4.24 7.22
N GLY A 216 1.31 -4.94 8.30
CA GLY A 216 0.54 -4.84 9.56
C GLY A 216 -0.03 -6.12 10.17
N GLU A 217 0.32 -7.33 9.72
CA GLU A 217 0.27 -8.51 10.61
C GLU A 217 1.62 -8.62 11.33
N GLN A 218 1.78 -7.87 12.42
CA GLN A 218 2.99 -7.69 13.24
C GLN A 218 3.65 -8.98 13.81
N ALA A 219 3.19 -10.17 13.43
CA ALA A 219 3.86 -11.42 13.77
C ALA A 219 4.85 -11.93 12.68
N ASN A 220 4.73 -11.49 11.42
CA ASN A 220 5.48 -12.06 10.29
C ASN A 220 6.53 -11.13 9.63
N ASP A 221 6.38 -9.80 9.67
CA ASP A 221 7.34 -8.88 9.02
C ASP A 221 8.71 -8.82 9.72
N ALA A 222 8.75 -8.86 11.05
CA ALA A 222 10.02 -8.93 11.77
C ALA A 222 10.78 -10.21 11.40
N ALA A 223 10.09 -11.34 11.27
CA ALA A 223 10.70 -12.60 10.87
C ALA A 223 11.22 -12.56 9.42
N GLU A 224 10.49 -11.94 8.48
CA GLU A 224 10.93 -11.82 7.09
C GLU A 224 12.10 -10.85 6.92
N ILE A 225 12.11 -9.73 7.65
CA ILE A 225 13.23 -8.78 7.65
C ILE A 225 14.45 -9.40 8.34
N VAL A 226 14.27 -10.05 9.49
CA VAL A 226 15.33 -10.79 10.18
C VAL A 226 15.89 -11.89 9.26
N SER A 227 15.01 -12.64 8.59
CA SER A 227 15.40 -13.63 7.58
C SER A 227 16.21 -13.01 6.44
N SER A 228 15.79 -11.87 5.92
CA SER A 228 16.51 -11.17 4.85
C SER A 228 17.88 -10.66 5.30
N LEU A 229 17.99 -10.12 6.53
CA LEU A 229 19.25 -9.67 7.11
C LEU A 229 20.26 -10.82 7.22
N PHE A 230 19.82 -12.00 7.67
CA PHE A 230 20.69 -13.16 7.81
C PHE A 230 20.94 -13.91 6.50
N ASN A 231 20.08 -13.79 5.49
CA ASN A 231 20.35 -14.35 4.16
C ASN A 231 21.25 -13.45 3.28
N ALA A 232 21.42 -12.17 3.61
CA ALA A 232 22.30 -11.28 2.85
C ALA A 232 23.78 -11.58 3.10
N ASP A 233 24.52 -12.02 2.08
CA ASP A 233 25.97 -12.32 2.18
C ASP A 233 26.85 -11.10 2.41
N SER A 234 26.35 -9.90 2.05
CA SER A 234 27.09 -8.64 2.18
C SER A 234 27.03 -8.02 3.58
N VAL A 235 26.24 -8.57 4.50
CA VAL A 235 26.03 -8.00 5.83
C VAL A 235 26.77 -8.84 6.88
N PRO A 236 27.74 -8.26 7.63
CA PRO A 236 28.39 -8.95 8.75
C PRO A 236 27.37 -9.39 9.81
N PHE A 237 27.63 -10.53 10.45
CA PHE A 237 26.71 -11.14 11.42
C PHE A 237 26.34 -10.19 12.56
N GLU A 238 27.31 -9.46 13.09
CA GLU A 238 27.17 -8.51 14.20
C GLU A 238 26.24 -7.36 13.82
N VAL A 239 26.35 -6.88 12.58
CA VAL A 239 25.50 -5.81 12.04
C VAL A 239 24.07 -6.32 11.85
N ALA A 240 23.90 -7.54 11.33
CA ALA A 240 22.60 -8.17 11.18
C ALA A 240 21.92 -8.41 12.54
N LEU A 241 22.66 -8.92 13.52
CA LEU A 241 22.17 -9.17 14.89
C LEU A 241 21.79 -7.87 15.60
N ASN A 242 22.62 -6.83 15.53
CA ASN A 242 22.33 -5.54 16.15
C ASN A 242 21.05 -4.90 15.56
N LYS A 243 20.89 -4.99 14.23
CA LYS A 243 19.66 -4.52 13.56
C LYS A 243 18.44 -5.33 13.97
N ALA A 244 18.55 -6.65 14.03
CA ALA A 244 17.47 -7.54 14.45
C ALA A 244 17.01 -7.24 15.90
N LEU A 245 17.95 -7.02 16.82
CA LEU A 245 17.65 -6.64 18.21
C LEU A 245 17.06 -5.23 18.30
N GLY A 246 17.58 -4.27 17.52
CA GLY A 246 17.06 -2.90 17.48
C GLY A 246 15.61 -2.82 16.98
N MET A 247 15.22 -3.71 16.06
CA MET A 247 13.83 -3.82 15.60
C MET A 247 12.87 -4.35 16.68
N LEU A 248 13.40 -5.02 17.70
CA LEU A 248 12.64 -5.65 18.79
C LEU A 248 12.79 -4.88 20.11
N SER A 249 13.26 -3.64 20.06
CA SER A 249 13.70 -2.82 21.21
C SER A 249 12.62 -2.54 22.28
N ARG A 250 11.33 -2.81 22.02
CA ARG A 250 10.28 -2.78 23.05
C ARG A 250 10.16 -4.08 23.89
N GLY A 251 10.90 -5.15 23.53
CA GLY A 251 10.79 -6.48 24.15
C GLY A 251 12.11 -7.23 24.30
N GLN A 252 13.27 -6.58 24.29
CA GLN A 252 14.58 -7.25 24.36
C GLN A 252 14.71 -8.14 25.61
N ALA A 253 14.31 -7.66 26.79
CA ALA A 253 14.36 -8.45 28.02
C ALA A 253 13.47 -9.71 27.94
N GLU A 254 12.29 -9.59 27.34
CA GLU A 254 11.36 -10.71 27.12
C GLU A 254 11.92 -11.71 26.10
N LEU A 255 12.57 -11.22 25.04
CA LEU A 255 13.23 -12.05 24.03
C LEU A 255 14.38 -12.86 24.62
N LEU A 256 15.23 -12.24 25.44
CA LEU A 256 16.35 -12.93 26.08
C LEU A 256 15.87 -13.95 27.11
N GLN A 257 14.80 -13.63 27.83
CA GLN A 257 14.12 -14.57 28.72
C GLN A 257 13.55 -15.77 27.94
N GLN A 258 12.91 -15.52 26.79
CA GLN A 258 12.36 -16.57 25.93
C GLN A 258 13.46 -17.47 25.32
N ALA A 259 14.56 -16.86 24.87
CA ALA A 259 15.74 -17.56 24.36
C ALA A 259 16.56 -18.25 25.45
N ARG A 260 16.32 -17.92 26.73
CA ARG A 260 17.10 -18.39 27.89
C ARG A 260 18.60 -18.11 27.70
N VAL A 261 18.93 -16.90 27.25
CA VAL A 261 20.30 -16.40 27.12
C VAL A 261 20.47 -15.13 27.96
N THR A 262 21.69 -14.86 28.40
CA THR A 262 22.00 -13.67 29.22
C THR A 262 22.29 -12.45 28.33
N ASP A 263 22.10 -11.25 28.88
CA ASP A 263 22.53 -10.01 28.23
C ASP A 263 24.03 -10.07 27.86
N GLN A 264 24.85 -10.58 28.79
CA GLN A 264 26.28 -10.75 28.60
C GLN A 264 26.63 -11.64 27.39
N PHE A 265 25.85 -12.70 27.13
CA PHE A 265 26.07 -13.56 25.97
C PHE A 265 25.84 -12.80 24.65
N VAL A 266 24.80 -11.95 24.60
CA VAL A 266 24.50 -11.14 23.41
C VAL A 266 25.51 -10.01 23.23
N GLU A 267 25.97 -9.38 24.31
CA GLU A 267 27.05 -8.38 24.27
C GLU A 267 28.35 -8.99 23.72
N LEU A 268 28.71 -10.19 24.15
CA LEU A 268 29.87 -10.94 23.62
C LEU A 268 29.69 -11.30 22.14
N LEU A 269 28.47 -11.66 21.71
CA LEU A 269 28.17 -11.93 20.30
C LEU A 269 28.32 -10.68 19.43
N LEU A 270 27.98 -9.50 19.93
CA LEU A 270 28.10 -8.23 19.21
C LEU A 270 29.50 -7.63 19.25
N SER A 271 30.34 -8.05 20.20
CA SER A 271 31.69 -7.53 20.39
C SER A 271 32.71 -8.27 19.51
N PRO A 272 33.30 -7.62 18.48
CA PRO A 272 34.23 -8.29 17.57
C PRO A 272 35.58 -8.62 18.23
N ASP A 273 35.93 -7.95 19.32
CA ASP A 273 37.24 -8.02 19.98
C ASP A 273 37.30 -8.97 21.18
N GLN A 274 36.21 -9.69 21.46
CA GLN A 274 36.12 -10.60 22.61
C GLN A 274 35.97 -12.05 22.15
N SER A 275 36.64 -12.97 22.85
CA SER A 275 36.51 -14.40 22.59
C SER A 275 35.25 -14.96 23.23
N LEU A 276 34.46 -15.68 22.45
CA LEU A 276 33.28 -16.40 22.91
C LEU A 276 33.42 -17.88 22.53
N GLU A 277 33.15 -18.79 23.46
CA GLU A 277 33.05 -20.22 23.12
C GLU A 277 31.77 -20.49 22.33
N VAL A 278 31.85 -21.39 21.35
CA VAL A 278 30.70 -21.71 20.50
C VAL A 278 29.70 -22.55 21.30
N ASP A 279 28.56 -21.95 21.65
CA ASP A 279 27.39 -22.62 22.21
C ASP A 279 26.27 -22.66 21.14
N VAL A 280 26.19 -23.80 20.43
CA VAL A 280 25.23 -23.98 19.33
C VAL A 280 23.80 -23.97 19.86
N GLU A 281 23.53 -24.56 21.02
CA GLU A 281 22.17 -24.63 21.57
C GLU A 281 21.67 -23.24 21.99
N ALA A 282 22.54 -22.40 22.56
CA ALA A 282 22.20 -21.00 22.85
C ALA A 282 21.91 -20.20 21.59
N LEU A 283 22.69 -20.42 20.52
CA LEU A 283 22.48 -19.78 19.22
C LEU A 283 21.16 -20.23 18.56
N GLU A 284 20.79 -21.51 18.65
CA GLU A 284 19.51 -22.02 18.15
C GLU A 284 18.33 -21.39 18.89
N ARG A 285 18.38 -21.34 20.22
CA ARG A 285 17.31 -20.71 21.02
C ARG A 285 17.17 -19.23 20.71
N LEU A 286 18.28 -18.53 20.54
CA LEU A 286 18.28 -17.12 20.14
C LEU A 286 17.72 -16.92 18.73
N ALA A 287 18.07 -17.79 17.77
CA ALA A 287 17.52 -17.75 16.42
C ALA A 287 15.99 -17.96 16.41
N VAL A 288 15.49 -18.93 17.19
CA VAL A 288 14.06 -19.20 17.35
C VAL A 288 13.33 -18.00 17.94
N ALA A 289 13.88 -17.40 18.99
CA ALA A 289 13.29 -16.23 19.63
C ALA A 289 13.26 -14.99 18.70
N LEU A 290 14.29 -14.83 17.86
CA LEU A 290 14.35 -13.81 16.81
C LEU A 290 13.48 -14.13 15.59
N LYS A 291 12.89 -15.33 15.52
CA LYS A 291 12.25 -15.88 14.31
C LYS A 291 13.17 -15.86 13.08
N ALA A 292 14.47 -16.00 13.29
CA ALA A 292 15.47 -16.11 12.24
C ALA A 292 15.50 -17.54 11.65
N PRO A 293 15.90 -17.72 10.38
CA PRO A 293 16.15 -19.05 9.81
C PRO A 293 17.30 -19.73 10.58
N VAL A 294 16.96 -20.67 11.46
CA VAL A 294 17.91 -21.29 12.41
C VAL A 294 19.20 -21.77 11.74
N PRO A 295 19.17 -22.52 10.62
CA PRO A 295 20.40 -23.02 10.00
C PRO A 295 21.32 -21.89 9.50
N VAL A 296 20.73 -20.82 8.95
CA VAL A 296 21.48 -19.68 8.38
C VAL A 296 22.05 -18.83 9.50
N PHE A 297 21.24 -18.53 10.53
CA PHE A 297 21.66 -17.76 11.68
C PHE A 297 22.81 -18.44 12.42
N VAL A 298 22.65 -19.71 12.80
CA VAL A 298 23.64 -20.48 13.55
C VAL A 298 24.93 -20.62 12.73
N GLY A 299 24.82 -20.95 11.44
CA GLY A 299 25.98 -21.05 10.56
C GLY A 299 26.78 -19.74 10.49
N LYS A 300 26.12 -18.60 10.32
CA LYS A 300 26.78 -17.29 10.30
C LYS A 300 27.38 -16.92 11.66
N ALA A 301 26.70 -17.21 12.75
CA ALA A 301 27.20 -16.96 14.10
C ALA A 301 28.49 -17.76 14.38
N VAL A 302 28.50 -19.06 14.08
CA VAL A 302 29.67 -19.92 14.27
C VAL A 302 30.84 -19.47 13.42
N MET A 303 30.60 -19.14 12.14
CA MET A 303 31.66 -18.60 11.26
C MET A 303 32.23 -17.30 11.79
N ALA A 304 31.39 -16.39 12.31
CA ALA A 304 31.83 -15.14 12.90
C ALA A 304 32.68 -15.38 14.16
N ILE A 305 32.25 -16.26 15.07
CA ILE A 305 32.98 -16.59 16.30
C ILE A 305 34.34 -17.23 15.98
N LEU A 306 34.39 -18.21 15.07
CA LEU A 306 35.64 -18.87 14.68
C LEU A 306 36.59 -17.89 13.96
N GLY A 307 36.06 -17.06 13.05
CA GLY A 307 36.85 -16.04 12.36
C GLY A 307 37.38 -14.94 13.28
N ARG A 308 36.74 -14.67 14.42
CA ARG A 308 37.30 -13.80 15.47
C ARG A 308 38.44 -14.49 16.23
N ARG A 309 38.23 -15.75 16.62
CA ARG A 309 39.25 -16.53 17.34
C ARG A 309 40.56 -16.63 16.56
N ASP A 310 40.49 -16.87 15.27
CA ASP A 310 41.67 -16.96 14.40
C ASP A 310 42.39 -15.62 14.27
N ARG A 311 41.65 -14.50 14.25
CA ARG A 311 42.24 -13.14 14.26
C ARG A 311 42.94 -12.80 15.57
N LEU A 312 42.33 -13.14 16.70
CA LEU A 312 42.90 -12.91 18.03
C LEU A 312 44.12 -13.80 18.31
N ALA A 313 44.21 -14.98 17.67
CA ALA A 313 45.39 -15.85 17.75
C ALA A 313 46.55 -15.40 16.83
N ALA A 314 46.27 -14.57 15.82
CA ALA A 314 47.22 -14.10 14.83
C ALA A 314 47.80 -12.70 15.11
N GLY A 315 47.22 -11.95 16.05
CA GLY A 315 47.69 -10.65 16.53
C GLY A 315 48.38 -10.75 17.88
#